data_AF-A0A261C5R7-F1
#
_entry.id   AF-A0A261C5R7-F1
#
_cell.length_a   1.000
_cell.length_b   1.000
_cell.length_c   1.000
_cell.angle_alpha   90.00
_cell.angle_beta   90.00
_cell.angle_gamma   90.00
#
_symmetry.space_group_name_H-M   'P 1'
#
loop_
_entity.id
_entity.type
_entity.pdbx_description
1 polymer ?
#
loop_
_entity_poly.entity_id
_entity_poly.type
_entity_poly.pdbx_seq_one_letter_code
_entity_poly.pdbx_strand_id
1 'polypeptide(L)'
;MQLLPFFVLVLSIVFILVSAAPTTQSESKSNSFTHSNSCSSTSGLNNNVKFEKSNCTAEGRLKVSNGDVCTVSTYKRSTIKEIPLPEGVTEDPLNGVAQCTKTPCNVKEAITVDCSVAFTEKQISDILTNTRSD
;
A
#
# COMPACT_ATOMS: atom_id res chain seq x y z
N MET A 1 -27.38 83.26 34.23
CA MET A 1 -27.40 82.57 32.91
C MET A 1 -26.57 81.30 33.05
N GLN A 2 -26.91 80.10 32.62
CA GLN A 2 -28.11 79.47 32.08
C GLN A 2 -27.72 77.98 31.86
N LEU A 3 -28.58 77.05 32.31
CA LEU A 3 -28.80 75.66 31.85
C LEU A 3 -27.70 74.56 31.99
N LEU A 4 -28.01 73.56 32.83
CA LEU A 4 -27.69 72.12 32.76
C LEU A 4 -28.32 71.46 31.48
N PRO A 5 -28.37 70.12 31.33
CA PRO A 5 -27.36 69.03 31.30
C PRO A 5 -27.56 68.11 30.06
N PHE A 6 -26.61 67.26 29.62
CA PHE A 6 -26.99 66.06 28.84
C PHE A 6 -26.03 64.87 29.03
N PHE A 7 -26.63 63.78 29.51
CA PHE A 7 -26.20 62.38 29.45
C PHE A 7 -25.71 61.97 28.07
N VAL A 8 -24.65 61.15 27.98
CA VAL A 8 -24.69 59.87 27.26
C VAL A 8 -23.74 58.87 27.94
N LEU A 9 -24.32 57.76 28.36
CA LEU A 9 -23.73 56.58 28.97
C LEU A 9 -23.75 55.49 27.88
N VAL A 10 -22.61 54.94 27.45
CA VAL A 10 -22.60 53.61 26.81
C VAL A 10 -21.30 52.87 27.13
N LEU A 11 -21.41 51.93 28.07
CA LEU A 11 -20.57 50.74 28.20
C LEU A 11 -20.48 49.99 26.87
N SER A 12 -19.27 49.62 26.42
CA SER A 12 -19.10 48.45 25.56
C SER A 12 -17.69 47.88 25.74
N ILE A 13 -17.57 46.95 26.68
CA ILE A 13 -16.42 46.07 26.85
C ILE A 13 -16.62 44.94 25.84
N VAL A 14 -15.86 44.94 24.75
CA VAL A 14 -15.81 43.79 23.84
C VAL A 14 -14.76 42.82 24.37
N PHE A 15 -15.20 41.84 25.15
CA PHE A 15 -14.42 40.63 25.42
C PHE A 15 -14.41 39.79 24.14
N ILE A 16 -13.34 39.89 23.35
CA ILE A 16 -13.06 38.90 22.31
C ILE A 16 -12.50 37.67 23.02
N LEU A 17 -13.40 36.79 23.47
CA LEU A 17 -13.07 35.40 23.73
C LEU A 17 -12.76 34.75 22.38
N VAL A 18 -11.52 34.87 21.91
CA VAL A 18 -11.00 33.90 20.95
C VAL A 18 -10.84 32.61 21.75
N SER A 19 -11.90 31.81 21.79
CA SER A 19 -11.77 30.41 22.12
C SER A 19 -10.84 29.81 21.07
N ALA A 20 -9.56 29.70 21.41
CA ALA A 20 -8.68 28.71 20.82
C ALA A 20 -9.22 27.34 21.24
N ALA A 21 -10.33 26.93 20.62
CA ALA A 21 -10.73 25.55 20.63
C ALA A 21 -9.53 24.78 20.07
N PRO A 22 -8.99 23.78 20.77
CA PRO A 22 -8.05 22.88 20.14
C PRO A 22 -8.80 22.27 18.97
N THR A 23 -8.46 22.67 17.74
CA THR A 23 -8.85 21.94 16.56
C THR A 23 -8.11 20.61 16.69
N THR A 24 -8.76 19.64 17.31
CA THR A 24 -8.50 18.23 17.08
C THR A 24 -8.74 18.01 15.60
N GLN A 25 -7.73 18.32 14.77
CA GLN A 25 -7.62 17.73 13.45
C GLN A 25 -7.52 16.24 13.72
N SER A 26 -8.65 15.57 13.57
CA SER A 26 -8.71 14.12 13.58
C SER A 26 -7.89 13.67 12.37
N GLU A 27 -6.62 13.35 12.58
CA GLU A 27 -5.77 12.79 11.53
C GLU A 27 -6.48 11.57 10.97
N SER A 28 -6.92 11.63 9.72
CA SER A 28 -7.64 10.54 9.10
C SER A 28 -6.67 9.41 8.81
N LYS A 29 -6.70 8.37 9.65
CA LYS A 29 -5.96 7.14 9.42
C LYS A 29 -6.73 6.25 8.45
N SER A 30 -6.12 5.93 7.32
CA SER A 30 -6.71 5.03 6.32
C SER A 30 -5.71 3.97 5.90
N ASN A 31 -6.18 2.74 5.74
CA ASN A 31 -5.43 1.64 5.16
C ASN A 31 -6.24 0.97 4.05
N SER A 32 -5.57 0.59 2.98
CA SER A 32 -6.16 -0.20 1.90
C SER A 32 -5.17 -1.27 1.50
N PHE A 33 -5.61 -2.52 1.56
CA PHE A 33 -4.80 -3.69 1.22
C PHE A 33 -5.53 -4.51 0.16
N THR A 34 -4.83 -4.77 -0.93
CA THR A 34 -5.30 -5.59 -2.04
C THR A 34 -4.21 -6.57 -2.40
N HIS A 35 -4.56 -7.81 -2.72
CA HIS A 35 -3.62 -8.81 -3.20
C HIS A 35 -4.27 -9.66 -4.27
N SER A 36 -3.43 -10.31 -5.06
CA SER A 36 -3.83 -11.30 -6.04
C SER A 36 -2.79 -12.40 -6.10
N ASN A 37 -3.23 -13.61 -6.37
CA ASN A 37 -2.37 -14.73 -6.65
C ASN A 37 -2.97 -15.48 -7.84
N SER A 38 -2.15 -15.73 -8.85
CA SER A 38 -2.58 -16.40 -10.06
C SER A 38 -1.56 -17.45 -10.43
N CYS A 39 -2.03 -18.66 -10.71
CA CYS A 39 -1.20 -19.76 -11.19
C CYS A 39 -1.81 -20.31 -12.46
N SER A 40 -1.01 -20.43 -13.50
CA SER A 40 -1.35 -21.15 -14.72
C SER A 40 -0.40 -22.32 -14.88
N SER A 41 -0.92 -23.42 -15.41
CA SER A 41 -0.11 -24.60 -15.70
C SER A 41 -0.54 -25.17 -17.05
N THR A 42 0.43 -25.61 -17.82
CA THR A 42 0.25 -26.23 -19.12
C THR A 42 1.17 -27.42 -19.22
N SER A 43 0.70 -28.51 -19.82
CA SER A 43 1.50 -29.69 -20.06
C SER A 43 1.19 -30.22 -21.45
N GLY A 44 2.13 -30.96 -22.03
CA GLY A 44 1.97 -31.50 -23.37
C GLY A 44 3.15 -32.33 -23.83
N LEU A 45 3.22 -32.51 -25.14
CA LEU A 45 4.31 -33.19 -25.83
C LEU A 45 4.95 -32.21 -26.82
N ASN A 46 6.27 -32.09 -26.77
CA ASN A 46 7.06 -31.38 -27.77
C ASN A 46 8.13 -32.37 -28.28
N ASN A 47 8.10 -32.71 -29.57
CA ASN A 47 8.99 -33.73 -30.16
C ASN A 47 9.01 -35.06 -29.37
N ASN A 48 7.84 -35.55 -28.95
CA ASN A 48 7.65 -36.74 -28.12
C ASN A 48 8.26 -36.67 -26.70
N VAL A 49 8.77 -35.49 -26.29
CA VAL A 49 9.21 -35.23 -24.93
C VAL A 49 8.03 -34.61 -24.18
N LYS A 50 7.63 -35.24 -23.06
CA LYS A 50 6.61 -34.69 -22.17
C LYS A 50 7.17 -33.42 -21.53
N PHE A 51 6.40 -32.33 -21.59
CA PHE A 51 6.74 -31.11 -20.87
C PHE A 51 5.62 -30.69 -19.92
N GLU A 52 6.01 -30.01 -18.84
CA GLU A 52 5.14 -29.37 -17.87
C GLU A 52 5.70 -27.98 -17.57
N LYS A 53 4.86 -26.95 -17.70
CA LYS A 53 5.19 -25.57 -17.41
C LYS A 53 4.16 -24.98 -16.45
N SER A 54 4.60 -24.42 -15.35
CA SER A 54 3.75 -23.66 -14.43
C SER A 54 4.31 -22.26 -14.22
N ASN A 55 3.43 -21.26 -14.25
CA ASN A 55 3.75 -19.88 -13.92
C ASN A 55 2.79 -19.41 -12.82
N CYS A 56 3.35 -19.08 -11.67
CA CYS A 56 2.61 -18.50 -10.55
C CYS A 56 3.11 -17.07 -10.30
N THR A 57 2.20 -16.12 -10.15
CA THR A 57 2.50 -14.74 -9.78
C THR A 57 1.60 -14.32 -8.62
N ALA A 58 2.24 -13.88 -7.53
CA ALA A 58 1.61 -13.30 -6.37
C ALA A 58 1.97 -11.82 -6.24
N GLU A 59 0.96 -10.97 -6.10
CA GLU A 59 1.10 -9.52 -5.99
C GLU A 59 0.32 -9.00 -4.78
N GLY A 60 0.90 -7.99 -4.12
CA GLY A 60 0.28 -7.32 -2.99
C GLY A 60 0.50 -5.82 -3.07
N ARG A 61 -0.51 -5.05 -2.67
CA ARG A 61 -0.43 -3.60 -2.57
C ARG A 61 -1.06 -3.13 -1.28
N LEU A 62 -0.29 -2.41 -0.48
CA LEU A 62 -0.73 -1.81 0.77
C LEU A 62 -0.55 -0.30 0.67
N LYS A 63 -1.64 0.46 0.81
CA LYS A 63 -1.61 1.92 0.97
C LYS A 63 -1.93 2.26 2.42
N VAL A 64 -1.08 3.06 3.06
CA VAL A 64 -1.30 3.58 4.42
C VAL A 64 -1.21 5.09 4.37
N SER A 65 -2.24 5.76 4.88
CA SER A 65 -2.30 7.20 5.08
C SER A 65 -2.48 7.49 6.57
N ASN A 66 -1.66 8.38 7.10
CA ASN A 66 -1.75 8.89 8.46
C ASN A 66 -1.51 10.40 8.45
N GLY A 67 -2.59 11.18 8.46
CA GLY A 67 -2.53 12.62 8.19
C GLY A 67 -1.92 12.88 6.81
N ASP A 68 -0.89 13.71 6.76
CA ASP A 68 -0.18 14.07 5.53
C ASP A 68 0.80 12.98 5.03
N VAL A 69 1.10 11.98 5.87
CA VAL A 69 2.03 10.91 5.51
C VAL A 69 1.30 9.81 4.77
N CYS A 70 1.72 9.53 3.54
CA CYS A 70 1.15 8.49 2.70
C CYS A 70 2.26 7.60 2.14
N THR A 71 2.10 6.28 2.29
CA THR A 71 3.01 5.28 1.73
C THR A 71 2.25 4.24 0.94
N VAL A 72 2.86 3.77 -0.14
CA VAL A 72 2.42 2.62 -0.93
C VAL A 72 3.52 1.58 -0.87
N SER A 73 3.17 0.39 -0.40
CA SER A 73 4.04 -0.78 -0.43
C SER A 73 3.55 -1.74 -1.51
N THR A 74 4.48 -2.34 -2.24
CA THR A 74 4.17 -3.36 -3.25
C THR A 74 4.96 -4.63 -2.96
N TYR A 75 4.32 -5.78 -3.18
CA TYR A 75 4.93 -7.10 -3.14
C TYR A 75 4.76 -7.74 -4.52
N LYS A 76 5.82 -8.35 -5.05
CA LYS A 76 5.75 -9.17 -6.26
C LYS A 76 6.63 -10.41 -6.10
N ARG A 77 6.07 -11.58 -6.41
CA ARG A 77 6.81 -12.84 -6.50
C ARG A 77 6.29 -13.63 -7.68
N SER A 78 7.17 -13.97 -8.60
CA SER A 78 6.83 -14.82 -9.75
C SER A 78 7.67 -16.08 -9.74
N THR A 79 7.04 -17.24 -9.88
CA THR A 79 7.69 -18.55 -9.94
C THR A 79 7.32 -19.23 -11.24
N ILE A 80 8.32 -19.54 -12.05
CA ILE A 80 8.24 -20.32 -13.27
C ILE A 80 8.92 -21.66 -12.99
N LYS A 81 8.25 -22.74 -13.36
CA LYS A 81 8.79 -24.10 -13.35
C LYS A 81 8.54 -24.70 -14.72
N GLU A 82 9.58 -25.25 -15.33
CA GLU A 82 9.50 -25.92 -16.63
C GLU A 82 10.29 -27.22 -16.56
N ILE A 83 9.65 -28.33 -16.90
CA ILE A 83 10.24 -29.67 -16.86
C ILE A 83 9.95 -30.38 -18.19
N PRO A 84 10.96 -30.92 -18.89
CA PRO A 84 12.39 -30.71 -18.64
C PRO A 84 12.78 -29.25 -18.92
N LEU A 85 13.86 -28.78 -18.28
CA LEU A 85 14.40 -27.46 -18.57
C LEU A 85 14.97 -27.46 -20.01
N PRO A 86 14.62 -26.48 -20.86
CA PRO A 86 15.14 -26.43 -22.22
C PRO A 86 16.67 -26.31 -22.25
N GLU A 87 17.32 -26.95 -23.23
CA GLU A 87 18.77 -26.88 -23.38
C GLU A 87 19.26 -25.43 -23.53
N GLY A 88 20.33 -25.09 -22.82
CA GLY A 88 20.93 -23.76 -22.85
C GLY A 88 20.21 -22.69 -22.03
N VAL A 89 19.12 -23.04 -21.34
CA VAL A 89 18.41 -22.11 -20.45
C VAL A 89 18.90 -22.28 -19.01
N THR A 90 19.29 -21.17 -18.38
CA THR A 90 19.55 -21.09 -16.94
C THR A 90 18.32 -20.57 -16.21
N GLU A 91 18.08 -21.05 -15.00
CA GLU A 91 17.01 -20.52 -14.15
C GLU A 91 17.24 -19.03 -13.86
N ASP A 92 16.17 -18.23 -13.92
CA ASP A 92 16.22 -16.82 -13.54
C ASP A 92 16.56 -16.70 -12.04
N PRO A 93 17.59 -15.95 -11.63
CA PRO A 93 17.96 -15.80 -10.23
C PRO A 93 16.87 -15.14 -9.37
N LEU A 94 15.91 -14.46 -9.98
CA LEU A 94 14.76 -13.85 -9.31
C LEU A 94 13.54 -14.78 -9.27
N ASN A 95 13.66 -15.98 -9.85
CA ASN A 95 12.59 -16.96 -9.88
C ASN A 95 12.20 -17.38 -8.45
N GLY A 96 10.95 -17.13 -8.10
CA GLY A 96 10.43 -17.42 -6.77
C GLY A 96 10.99 -16.53 -5.65
N VAL A 97 11.75 -15.48 -5.97
CA VAL A 97 12.25 -14.49 -5.00
C VAL A 97 11.23 -13.35 -4.87
N ALA A 98 10.88 -13.01 -3.64
CA ALA A 98 9.96 -11.90 -3.37
C ALA A 98 10.69 -10.55 -3.52
N GLN A 99 10.02 -9.62 -4.20
CA GLN A 99 10.49 -8.25 -4.39
C GLN A 99 9.50 -7.29 -3.77
N CYS A 100 9.98 -6.45 -2.87
CA CYS A 100 9.16 -5.52 -2.14
C CYS A 100 9.63 -4.08 -2.30
N THR A 101 8.67 -3.16 -2.39
CA THR A 101 8.94 -1.72 -2.38
C THR A 101 8.09 -1.02 -1.34
N LYS A 102 8.55 0.14 -0.88
CA LYS A 102 7.79 1.03 0.02
C LYS A 102 8.11 2.47 -0.33
N THR A 103 7.15 3.14 -0.94
CA THR A 103 7.38 4.44 -1.57
C THR A 103 6.37 5.45 -1.02
N PRO A 104 6.80 6.66 -0.64
CA PRO A 104 5.87 7.76 -0.34
C PRO A 104 4.96 8.04 -1.54
N CYS A 105 3.68 8.36 -1.32
CA CYS A 105 2.70 8.49 -2.40
C CYS A 105 3.02 9.62 -3.41
N ASN A 106 3.84 10.59 -3.01
CA ASN A 106 4.30 11.72 -3.83
C ASN A 106 5.62 11.43 -4.58
N VAL A 107 6.23 10.26 -4.38
CA VAL A 107 7.46 9.85 -5.05
C VAL A 107 7.13 8.84 -6.14
N LYS A 108 7.66 9.06 -7.35
CA LYS A 108 7.41 8.20 -8.51
C LYS A 108 8.33 6.99 -8.56
N GLU A 109 9.56 7.13 -8.09
CA GLU A 109 10.55 6.06 -8.11
C GLU A 109 10.30 5.08 -6.97
N ALA A 110 10.25 3.78 -7.29
CA ALA A 110 9.98 2.77 -6.31
C ALA A 110 11.23 2.49 -5.46
N ILE A 111 11.08 2.49 -4.14
CA ILE A 111 12.19 2.22 -3.23
C ILE A 111 12.14 0.76 -2.80
N THR A 112 13.11 -0.03 -3.23
CA THR A 112 13.24 -1.43 -2.82
C THR A 112 13.56 -1.53 -1.34
N VAL A 113 12.84 -2.41 -0.65
CA VAL A 113 13.02 -2.68 0.78
C VAL A 113 12.82 -4.16 1.06
N ASP A 114 13.27 -4.61 2.23
CA ASP A 114 12.92 -5.94 2.72
C ASP A 114 11.40 -6.08 2.87
N CYS A 115 10.87 -7.25 2.53
CA CYS A 115 9.42 -7.48 2.59
C CYS A 115 8.84 -7.35 4.00
N SER A 116 9.64 -7.62 5.04
CA SER A 116 9.26 -7.41 6.45
C SER A 116 9.12 -5.93 6.84
N VAL A 117 9.75 -5.01 6.09
CA VAL A 117 9.60 -3.56 6.26
C VAL A 117 8.35 -3.04 5.55
N ALA A 118 8.00 -3.66 4.43
CA ALA A 118 6.86 -3.30 3.61
C ALA A 118 5.53 -3.88 4.12
N PHE A 119 5.53 -5.12 4.62
CA PHE A 119 4.34 -5.87 4.98
C PHE A 119 4.51 -6.62 6.31
N THR A 120 3.40 -6.88 6.99
CA THR A 120 3.38 -7.82 8.11
C THR A 120 3.41 -9.26 7.61
N GLU A 121 3.82 -10.20 8.47
CA GLU A 121 3.78 -11.63 8.16
C GLU A 121 2.39 -12.10 7.74
N LYS A 122 1.35 -11.59 8.40
CA LYS A 122 -0.05 -11.89 8.03
C LYS A 122 -0.35 -11.43 6.60
N GLN A 123 0.03 -10.22 6.22
CA GLN A 123 -0.21 -9.73 4.86
C GLN A 123 0.56 -10.53 3.82
N ILE A 124 1.80 -10.92 4.12
CA ILE A 124 2.59 -11.79 3.25
C ILE A 124 1.90 -13.14 3.09
N SER A 125 1.40 -13.72 4.19
CA SER A 125 0.62 -14.95 4.16
C SER A 125 -0.63 -14.78 3.29
N ASP A 126 -1.39 -13.70 3.47
CA ASP A 126 -2.61 -13.42 2.70
C ASP A 126 -2.28 -13.31 1.20
N ILE A 127 -1.19 -12.62 0.81
CA ILE A 127 -0.73 -12.53 -0.58
C ILE A 127 -0.41 -13.91 -1.16
N LEU A 128 0.23 -14.77 -0.37
CA LEU A 128 0.67 -16.09 -0.82
C LEU A 128 -0.45 -17.13 -0.79
N THR A 129 -1.54 -16.87 -0.08
CA THR A 129 -2.67 -17.79 0.01
C THR A 129 -3.57 -17.60 -1.20
N ASN A 130 -3.80 -18.67 -1.96
CA ASN A 130 -4.85 -18.68 -2.97
C ASN A 130 -6.18 -18.39 -2.27
N THR A 131 -6.89 -17.32 -2.61
CA THR A 131 -8.35 -17.29 -2.47
C THR A 131 -8.91 -18.33 -3.43
N ARG A 132 -8.82 -19.59 -3.02
CA ARG A 132 -9.64 -20.68 -3.51
C ARG A 132 -11.03 -20.38 -2.99
N SER A 133 -11.79 -19.59 -3.74
CA SER A 133 -13.24 -19.66 -3.68
C SER A 133 -13.61 -21.02 -4.25
N ASP A 134 -13.68 -22.02 -3.38
CA ASP A 134 -14.58 -23.15 -3.59
C ASP A 134 -16.03 -22.66 -3.48
#